data_AF-A0A809PLZ2-F1
#
_entry.id   AF-A0A809PLZ2-F1
#
_cell.length_a   1.000
_cell.length_b   1.000
_cell.length_c   1.000
_cell.angle_alpha   90.00
_cell.angle_beta   90.00
_cell.angle_gamma   90.00
#
_symmetry.space_group_name_H-M   'P 1'
#
loop_
_entity.id
_entity.type
_entity.pdbx_description
1 polymer ?
#
loop_
_entity_poly.entity_id
_entity_poly.type
_entity_poly.pdbx_seq_one_letter_code
_entity_poly.pdbx_strand_id
1 'polypeptide(L)'
;MQTAIHAIRIVLVSATLLSAATCTAADKMKPGLWEMTTKSDAMKAMPKIPPEQLEKMKQMGIKMPDMQNGAMVSKVCLTKEMVDQEKPPTGGREQHCQNKSFNRSGNTYTAEMVCDSPDMKGTGIVKGSMTPDSVNSVYDFKGVSHGKPIDHHMETTGKWLSADCGGTKPFTMPPKK
;
A
#
# COMPACT_ATOMS: atom_id res chain seq x y z
N MET A 1 10.56 -34.28 74.87
CA MET A 1 10.01 -32.91 74.82
C MET A 1 10.62 -32.23 73.63
N GLN A 2 9.86 -32.06 72.53
CA GLN A 2 10.40 -31.76 71.21
C GLN A 2 9.72 -30.50 70.64
N THR A 3 10.54 -29.47 70.45
CA THR A 3 10.58 -28.46 69.36
C THR A 3 9.35 -27.61 68.99
N ALA A 4 9.53 -26.29 68.99
CA ALA A 4 8.95 -25.30 68.06
C ALA A 4 9.87 -24.05 68.08
N ILE A 5 10.82 -23.86 67.16
CA ILE A 5 10.74 -23.27 65.80
C ILE A 5 10.20 -21.82 65.79
N HIS A 6 11.11 -20.84 65.76
CA HIS A 6 11.03 -19.44 65.23
C HIS A 6 12.52 -19.06 64.95
N ALA A 7 12.99 -18.38 63.91
CA ALA A 7 12.45 -17.41 62.95
C ALA A 7 13.34 -17.43 61.67
N ILE A 8 12.78 -17.47 60.45
CA ILE A 8 12.59 -16.34 59.50
C ILE A 8 13.88 -15.56 59.18
N ARG A 9 14.41 -15.70 57.95
CA ARG A 9 14.39 -14.70 56.85
C ARG A 9 15.07 -15.28 55.59
N ILE A 10 14.28 -15.85 54.69
CA ILE A 10 14.71 -16.14 53.31
C ILE A 10 14.42 -14.90 52.49
N VAL A 11 15.46 -14.22 52.01
CA VAL A 11 15.35 -13.12 51.04
C VAL A 11 15.17 -13.74 49.66
N LEU A 12 13.92 -13.85 49.20
CA LEU A 12 13.62 -14.14 47.79
C LEU A 12 13.85 -12.86 46.98
N VAL A 13 14.93 -12.83 46.20
CA VAL A 13 15.12 -11.86 45.12
C VAL A 13 14.30 -12.36 43.93
N SER A 14 13.07 -11.87 43.79
CA SER A 14 12.26 -12.10 42.60
C SER A 14 12.85 -11.32 41.42
N ALA A 15 13.63 -12.00 40.58
CA ALA A 15 14.02 -11.50 39.27
C ALA A 15 12.82 -11.61 38.32
N THR A 16 12.00 -10.57 38.25
CA THR A 16 11.01 -10.39 37.20
C THR A 16 11.74 -10.17 35.87
N LEU A 17 11.94 -11.26 35.13
CA LEU A 17 12.24 -11.21 33.70
C LEU A 17 11.12 -10.44 33.00
N LEU A 18 11.39 -9.18 32.71
CA LEU A 18 10.57 -8.34 31.86
C LEU A 18 10.72 -8.89 30.43
N SER A 19 9.91 -9.89 30.10
CA SER A 19 9.74 -10.35 28.73
C SER A 19 9.23 -9.17 27.91
N ALA A 20 10.15 -8.50 27.22
CA ALA A 20 9.81 -7.53 26.20
C ALA A 20 8.93 -8.26 25.18
N ALA A 21 7.64 -7.93 25.19
CA ALA A 21 6.72 -8.35 24.16
C ALA A 21 7.25 -7.78 22.84
N THR A 22 8.00 -8.58 22.09
CA THR A 22 8.22 -8.35 20.68
C THR A 22 6.85 -8.44 20.02
N CYS A 23 6.19 -7.29 19.89
CA CYS A 23 5.04 -7.15 19.03
C CYS A 23 5.49 -7.65 17.66
N THR A 24 4.95 -8.79 17.21
CA THR A 24 5.33 -9.45 15.98
C THR A 24 4.97 -8.54 14.81
N ALA A 25 5.92 -7.72 14.37
CA ALA A 25 5.84 -6.88 13.18
C ALA A 25 5.90 -7.70 11.86
N ALA A 26 5.65 -9.01 11.93
CA ALA A 26 5.83 -9.95 10.84
C ALA A 26 4.80 -9.80 9.71
N ASP A 27 3.72 -9.04 9.92
CA ASP A 27 2.65 -8.84 8.93
C ASP A 27 2.67 -7.43 8.30
N LYS A 28 3.66 -6.60 8.61
CA LYS A 28 3.76 -5.24 8.05
C LYS A 28 4.71 -5.19 6.87
N MET A 29 4.34 -4.42 5.85
CA MET A 29 5.21 -4.14 4.71
C MET A 29 6.54 -3.55 5.18
N LYS A 30 7.65 -3.97 4.57
CA LYS A 30 8.97 -3.41 4.87
C LYS A 30 9.09 -1.98 4.33
N PRO A 31 9.66 -1.04 5.11
CA PRO A 31 10.11 0.22 4.54
C PRO A 31 11.25 -0.03 3.53
N GLY A 32 11.44 0.91 2.61
CA GLY A 32 12.47 0.86 1.58
C GLY A 32 11.91 0.90 0.16
N LEU A 33 12.72 0.44 -0.79
CA LEU A 33 12.42 0.46 -2.21
C LEU A 33 11.53 -0.72 -2.60
N TRP A 34 10.45 -0.40 -3.31
CA TRP A 34 9.52 -1.35 -3.89
C TRP A 34 9.43 -1.16 -5.40
N GLU A 35 9.27 -2.26 -6.12
CA GLU A 35 8.82 -2.25 -7.51
C GLU A 35 7.33 -2.60 -7.55
N MET A 36 6.55 -1.72 -8.14
CA MET A 36 5.11 -1.87 -8.31
C MET A 36 4.81 -2.10 -9.78
N THR A 37 4.06 -3.15 -10.08
CA THR A 37 3.57 -3.43 -11.43
C THR A 37 2.05 -3.33 -11.42
N THR A 38 1.49 -2.49 -12.29
CA THR A 38 0.06 -2.30 -12.44
C THR A 38 -0.37 -2.69 -13.84
N LYS A 39 -1.43 -3.46 -13.96
CA LYS A 39 -2.13 -3.75 -15.23
C LYS A 39 -3.53 -3.19 -15.12
N SER A 40 -4.02 -2.51 -16.15
CA SER A 40 -5.41 -2.06 -16.18
C SER A 40 -6.00 -2.17 -17.56
N ASP A 41 -7.31 -2.34 -17.63
CA ASP A 41 -8.02 -2.35 -18.90
C ASP A 41 -8.00 -0.96 -19.57
N ALA A 42 -7.93 0.11 -18.79
CA ALA A 42 -7.71 1.46 -19.32
C ALA A 42 -6.38 1.58 -20.08
N MET A 43 -5.31 0.92 -19.63
CA MET A 43 -4.03 0.93 -20.35
C MET A 43 -4.07 0.11 -21.64
N LYS A 44 -4.88 -0.95 -21.72
CA LYS A 44 -5.10 -1.68 -22.98
C LYS A 44 -5.79 -0.79 -24.02
N ALA A 45 -6.64 0.13 -23.57
CA ALA A 45 -7.36 1.07 -24.41
C ALA A 45 -6.58 2.37 -24.70
N MET A 46 -5.43 2.60 -24.04
CA MET A 46 -4.62 3.77 -24.35
C MET A 46 -3.99 3.62 -25.74
N PRO A 47 -4.17 4.61 -26.64
CA PRO A 47 -3.46 4.60 -27.90
C PRO A 47 -1.95 4.57 -27.61
N LYS A 48 -1.22 3.68 -28.30
CA LYS A 48 0.24 3.67 -28.24
C LYS A 48 0.72 5.06 -28.61
N ILE A 49 1.29 5.80 -27.65
CA ILE A 49 1.83 7.13 -27.90
C ILE A 49 2.90 6.99 -29.00
N PRO A 50 2.75 7.66 -30.15
CA PRO A 50 3.74 7.59 -31.21
C PRO A 50 5.12 7.99 -30.68
N PRO A 51 6.22 7.38 -31.15
CA PRO A 51 7.57 7.69 -30.66
C PRO A 51 7.91 9.18 -30.70
N GLU A 52 7.43 9.91 -31.72
CA GLU A 52 7.63 11.36 -31.84
C GLU A 52 6.91 12.16 -30.72
N GLN A 53 5.70 11.75 -30.35
CA GLN A 53 4.96 12.36 -29.23
C GLN A 53 5.65 12.04 -27.90
N LEU A 54 6.18 10.82 -27.74
CA LEU A 54 6.94 10.43 -26.56
C LEU A 54 8.20 11.29 -26.40
N GLU A 55 8.94 11.53 -27.49
CA GLU A 55 10.14 12.38 -27.48
C GLU A 55 9.78 13.84 -27.17
N LYS A 56 8.69 14.38 -27.74
CA LYS A 56 8.20 15.72 -27.37
C LYS A 56 7.83 15.81 -25.88
N MET A 57 7.16 14.79 -25.34
CA MET A 57 6.84 14.74 -23.90
C MET A 57 8.11 14.72 -23.05
N LYS A 58 9.13 13.93 -23.42
CA LYS A 58 10.43 13.91 -22.74
C LYS A 58 11.13 15.27 -22.83
N GLN A 59 11.11 15.93 -23.98
CA GLN A 59 11.68 17.27 -24.18
C GLN A 59 10.97 18.32 -23.33
N MET A 60 9.67 18.18 -23.10
CA MET A 60 8.89 18.99 -22.16
C MET A 60 9.11 18.61 -20.68
N GLY A 61 10.01 17.66 -20.39
CA GLY A 61 10.33 17.23 -19.03
C GLY A 61 9.29 16.30 -18.39
N ILE A 62 8.33 15.78 -19.18
CA ILE A 62 7.31 14.85 -18.69
C ILE A 62 7.95 13.47 -18.56
N LYS A 63 8.07 12.98 -17.32
CA LYS A 63 8.54 11.62 -17.03
C LYS A 63 7.42 10.64 -17.29
N MET A 64 7.59 9.82 -18.31
CA MET A 64 6.67 8.73 -18.61
C MET A 64 6.92 7.56 -17.66
N PRO A 65 5.86 6.89 -17.17
CA PRO A 65 6.02 5.65 -16.43
C PRO A 65 6.61 4.56 -17.33
N ASP A 66 7.46 3.70 -16.75
CA ASP A 66 8.04 2.58 -17.49
C ASP A 66 6.94 1.57 -17.85
N MET A 67 6.82 1.24 -19.13
CA MET A 67 5.84 0.27 -19.62
C MET A 67 6.55 -1.04 -19.99
N GLN A 68 6.19 -2.14 -19.35
CA GLN A 68 6.73 -3.47 -19.61
C GLN A 68 5.59 -4.46 -19.83
N ASN A 69 5.57 -5.12 -21.00
CA ASN A 69 4.54 -6.12 -21.36
C ASN A 69 3.09 -5.63 -21.15
N GLY A 70 2.81 -4.36 -21.45
CA GLY A 70 1.47 -3.76 -21.27
C GLY A 70 1.10 -3.45 -19.82
N ALA A 71 2.04 -3.58 -18.89
CA ALA A 71 1.92 -3.16 -17.50
C ALA A 71 2.76 -1.92 -17.24
N MET A 72 2.29 -1.05 -16.35
CA MET A 72 3.04 0.06 -15.81
C MET A 72 3.92 -0.46 -14.68
N VAL A 73 5.22 -0.23 -14.75
CA VAL A 73 6.19 -0.56 -13.72
C VAL A 73 6.73 0.73 -13.12
N SER A 74 6.80 0.79 -11.80
CA SER A 74 7.32 1.95 -11.09
C SER A 74 8.08 1.54 -9.84
N LYS A 75 9.12 2.30 -9.51
CA LYS A 75 9.83 2.16 -8.24
C LYS A 75 9.34 3.21 -7.26
N VAL A 76 8.98 2.75 -6.06
CA VAL A 76 8.43 3.58 -4.99
C VAL A 76 9.22 3.36 -3.72
N CYS A 77 9.68 4.44 -3.09
CA CYS A 77 10.27 4.40 -1.77
C CYS A 77 9.16 4.58 -0.71
N LEU A 78 8.95 3.56 0.13
CA LEU A 78 8.03 3.61 1.26
C LEU A 78 8.78 3.90 2.55
N THR A 79 8.38 4.95 3.27
CA THR A 79 8.94 5.27 4.59
C THR A 79 8.33 4.41 5.68
N LYS A 80 8.94 4.41 6.86
CA LYS A 80 8.41 3.71 8.04
C LYS A 80 7.00 4.21 8.40
N GLU A 81 6.80 5.52 8.36
CA GLU A 81 5.53 6.15 8.69
C GLU A 81 4.43 5.73 7.71
N MET A 82 4.78 5.50 6.43
CA MET A 82 3.83 5.05 5.42
C MET A 82 3.38 3.60 5.65
N VAL A 83 4.32 2.70 5.95
CA VAL A 83 3.97 1.28 6.19
C VAL A 83 3.26 1.08 7.54
N ASP A 84 3.51 1.95 8.51
CA ASP A 84 2.86 1.92 9.83
C ASP A 84 1.40 2.42 9.79
N GLN A 85 0.97 3.13 8.73
CA GLN A 85 -0.44 3.50 8.56
C GLN A 85 -1.36 2.32 8.21
N GLU A 86 -0.80 1.12 7.95
CA GLU A 86 -1.51 -0.14 7.63
C GLU A 86 -2.56 -0.06 6.50
N LYS A 87 -2.58 1.05 5.77
CA LYS A 87 -3.40 1.26 4.58
C LYS A 87 -2.49 1.18 3.35
N PRO A 88 -2.91 0.52 2.28
CA PRO A 88 -2.17 0.55 1.03
C PRO A 88 -2.01 2.01 0.58
N PRO A 89 -0.86 2.41 -0.01
CA PRO A 89 -0.74 3.71 -0.65
C PRO A 89 -1.82 3.81 -1.74
N THR A 90 -2.89 4.53 -1.47
CA THR A 90 -4.03 4.76 -2.37
C THR A 90 -3.63 5.82 -3.39
N GLY A 91 -2.55 5.59 -4.14
CA GLY A 91 -1.84 6.65 -4.87
C GLY A 91 -2.75 7.55 -5.72
N GLY A 92 -3.11 8.71 -5.18
CA GLY A 92 -4.00 9.69 -5.80
C GLY A 92 -5.48 9.29 -5.94
N ARG A 93 -5.90 8.11 -5.48
CA ARG A 93 -7.24 7.54 -5.70
C ARG A 93 -8.35 8.22 -4.88
N GLU A 94 -7.95 9.04 -3.91
CA GLU A 94 -8.85 9.63 -2.90
C GLU A 94 -9.36 11.03 -3.25
N GLN A 95 -8.81 11.70 -4.28
CA GLN A 95 -9.17 13.11 -4.55
C GLN A 95 -10.68 13.31 -4.81
N HIS A 96 -11.40 12.26 -5.25
CA HIS A 96 -12.83 12.30 -5.55
C HIS A 96 -13.63 11.12 -4.98
N CYS A 97 -12.99 10.29 -4.13
CA CYS A 97 -13.58 9.07 -3.61
C CYS A 97 -13.39 8.98 -2.10
N GLN A 98 -14.45 8.64 -1.39
CA GLN A 98 -14.43 8.39 0.04
C GLN A 98 -14.31 6.90 0.33
N ASN A 99 -13.45 6.54 1.28
CA ASN A 99 -13.39 5.18 1.81
C ASN A 99 -14.65 4.91 2.64
N LYS A 100 -15.47 3.96 2.20
CA LYS A 100 -16.68 3.53 2.91
C LYS A 100 -16.36 2.47 3.95
N SER A 101 -15.46 1.54 3.62
CA SER A 101 -15.02 0.50 4.54
C SER A 101 -13.59 0.07 4.23
N PHE A 102 -12.89 -0.39 5.27
CA PHE A 102 -11.63 -1.08 5.17
C PHE A 102 -11.62 -2.20 6.20
N ASN A 103 -11.45 -3.43 5.74
CA ASN A 103 -11.37 -4.61 6.59
C ASN A 103 -10.07 -5.34 6.27
N ARG A 104 -9.31 -5.68 7.31
CA ARG A 104 -8.07 -6.44 7.19
C ARG A 104 -8.15 -7.66 8.10
N SER A 105 -7.83 -8.82 7.56
CA SER A 105 -7.74 -10.08 8.28
C SER A 105 -6.43 -10.78 7.91
N GLY A 106 -5.49 -10.77 8.85
CA GLY A 106 -4.12 -11.22 8.63
C GLY A 106 -3.45 -10.47 7.48
N ASN A 107 -3.00 -11.23 6.48
CA ASN A 107 -2.36 -10.69 5.29
C ASN A 107 -3.36 -10.19 4.23
N THR A 108 -4.66 -10.46 4.36
CA THR A 108 -5.67 -10.05 3.37
C THR A 108 -6.39 -8.78 3.78
N TYR A 109 -6.83 -8.00 2.80
CA TYR A 109 -7.65 -6.82 3.02
C TYR A 109 -8.71 -6.65 1.94
N THR A 110 -9.79 -5.97 2.31
CA THR A 110 -10.84 -5.50 1.42
C THR A 110 -11.16 -4.04 1.75
N ALA A 111 -11.38 -3.22 0.73
CA ALA A 111 -11.83 -1.85 0.89
C ALA A 111 -12.97 -1.54 -0.07
N GLU A 112 -13.96 -0.78 0.38
CA GLU A 112 -14.97 -0.18 -0.47
C GLU A 112 -14.74 1.33 -0.55
N MET A 113 -14.84 1.87 -1.76
CA MET A 113 -14.78 3.29 -2.03
C MET A 113 -16.03 3.73 -2.76
N VAL A 114 -16.50 4.94 -2.46
CA VAL A 114 -17.61 5.58 -3.15
C VAL A 114 -17.13 6.93 -3.66
N CYS A 115 -17.28 7.16 -4.95
CA CYS A 115 -16.96 8.43 -5.57
C CYS A 115 -18.28 9.15 -5.87
N ASP A 116 -18.39 10.41 -5.44
CA ASP A 116 -19.57 11.24 -5.66
C ASP A 116 -19.15 12.68 -5.95
N SER A 117 -18.70 12.90 -7.18
CA SER A 117 -18.32 14.21 -7.71
C SER A 117 -19.00 14.46 -9.05
N PRO A 118 -19.09 15.71 -9.53
CA PRO A 118 -19.68 16.02 -10.84
C PRO A 118 -19.01 15.25 -12.00
N ASP A 119 -17.69 15.08 -11.92
CA ASP A 119 -16.90 14.42 -12.96
C ASP A 119 -16.78 12.90 -12.80
N MET A 120 -17.07 12.37 -11.60
CA MET A 120 -16.94 10.95 -11.31
C MET A 120 -17.89 10.49 -10.21
N LYS A 121 -18.77 9.55 -10.57
CA LYS A 121 -19.71 8.87 -9.66
C LYS A 121 -19.54 7.36 -9.78
N GLY A 122 -19.54 6.63 -8.67
CA GLY A 122 -19.50 5.17 -8.72
C GLY A 122 -18.98 4.52 -7.46
N THR A 123 -18.81 3.20 -7.54
CA THR A 123 -18.29 2.39 -6.43
C THR A 123 -17.05 1.62 -6.87
N GLY A 124 -16.09 1.56 -5.97
CA GLY A 124 -14.85 0.82 -6.12
C GLY A 124 -14.72 -0.24 -5.04
N ILE A 125 -14.26 -1.43 -5.42
CA ILE A 125 -13.92 -2.50 -4.49
C ILE A 125 -12.45 -2.85 -4.70
N VAL A 126 -11.68 -2.81 -3.61
CA VAL A 126 -10.30 -3.28 -3.59
C VAL A 126 -10.26 -4.56 -2.78
N LYS A 127 -9.60 -5.60 -3.31
CA LYS A 127 -9.28 -6.82 -2.57
C LYS A 127 -7.82 -7.14 -2.77
N GLY A 128 -7.11 -7.55 -1.73
CA GLY A 128 -5.71 -7.85 -1.88
C GLY A 128 -5.11 -8.60 -0.70
N SER A 129 -3.82 -8.87 -0.84
CA SER A 129 -2.96 -9.41 0.20
C SER A 129 -1.65 -8.64 0.27
N MET A 130 -1.06 -8.59 1.47
CA MET A 130 0.22 -7.97 1.73
C MET A 130 1.05 -8.84 2.69
N THR A 131 2.31 -9.06 2.34
CA THR A 131 3.35 -9.63 3.18
C THR A 131 4.43 -8.56 3.41
N PRO A 132 5.45 -8.80 4.24
CA PRO A 132 6.55 -7.85 4.40
C PRO A 132 7.27 -7.46 3.10
N ASP A 133 7.24 -8.32 2.09
CA ASP A 133 8.01 -8.21 0.85
C ASP A 133 7.19 -8.33 -0.45
N SER A 134 5.87 -8.57 -0.34
CA SER A 134 4.99 -8.66 -1.50
C SER A 134 3.63 -7.99 -1.25
N VAL A 135 3.03 -7.48 -2.32
CA VAL A 135 1.65 -7.00 -2.32
C VAL A 135 0.97 -7.52 -3.58
N ASN A 136 -0.29 -7.92 -3.47
CA ASN A 136 -1.15 -8.20 -4.61
C ASN A 136 -2.51 -7.56 -4.36
N SER A 137 -3.07 -6.89 -5.34
CA SER A 137 -4.40 -6.29 -5.20
C SER A 137 -5.12 -6.21 -6.52
N VAL A 138 -6.42 -6.47 -6.48
CA VAL A 138 -7.38 -6.21 -7.55
C VAL A 138 -8.23 -5.02 -7.15
N TYR A 139 -8.49 -4.15 -8.11
CA TYR A 139 -9.38 -3.02 -7.98
C TYR A 139 -10.38 -3.04 -9.13
N ASP A 140 -11.65 -3.13 -8.77
CA ASP A 140 -12.77 -3.02 -9.69
C ASP A 140 -13.54 -1.74 -9.39
N PHE A 141 -13.81 -0.95 -10.41
CA PHE A 141 -14.63 0.26 -10.31
C PHE A 141 -15.74 0.25 -11.35
N LYS A 142 -16.95 0.57 -10.90
CA LYS A 142 -18.11 0.75 -11.78
C LYS A 142 -18.75 2.09 -11.52
N GLY A 143 -19.03 2.82 -12.60
CA GLY A 143 -19.62 4.14 -12.45
C GLY A 143 -19.73 4.91 -13.75
N VAL A 144 -19.69 6.23 -13.61
CA VAL A 144 -19.76 7.21 -14.68
C VAL A 144 -18.61 8.20 -14.47
N SER A 145 -17.83 8.43 -15.52
CA SER A 145 -16.79 9.47 -15.56
C SER A 145 -17.05 10.40 -16.75
N HIS A 146 -17.07 11.70 -16.50
CA HIS A 146 -17.40 12.74 -17.49
C HIS A 146 -18.65 12.41 -18.32
N GLY A 147 -19.71 11.94 -17.65
CA GLY A 147 -20.98 11.58 -18.29
C GLY A 147 -20.98 10.27 -19.09
N LYS A 148 -19.87 9.50 -19.11
CA LYS A 148 -19.77 8.21 -19.81
C LYS A 148 -19.68 7.06 -18.80
N PRO A 149 -20.41 5.95 -19.01
CA PRO A 149 -20.24 4.75 -18.21
C PRO A 149 -18.81 4.23 -18.29
N ILE A 150 -18.26 3.85 -17.14
CA ILE A 150 -16.94 3.21 -17.04
C ILE A 150 -17.04 1.95 -16.18
N ASP A 151 -16.38 0.90 -16.65
CA ASP A 151 -16.08 -0.33 -15.91
C ASP A 151 -14.56 -0.50 -16.00
N HIS A 152 -13.90 -0.50 -14.85
CA HIS A 152 -12.45 -0.46 -14.78
C HIS A 152 -11.92 -1.54 -13.87
N HIS A 153 -11.20 -2.48 -14.46
CA HIS A 153 -10.46 -3.50 -13.77
C HIS A 153 -8.97 -3.17 -13.75
N MET A 154 -8.34 -3.34 -12.59
CA MET A 154 -6.92 -3.12 -12.39
C MET A 154 -6.32 -4.13 -11.42
N GLU A 155 -5.20 -4.70 -11.81
CA GLU A 155 -4.37 -5.56 -10.98
C GLU A 155 -3.09 -4.80 -10.61
N THR A 156 -2.64 -4.93 -9.37
CA THR A 156 -1.37 -4.37 -8.91
C THR A 156 -0.61 -5.41 -8.12
N THR A 157 0.65 -5.61 -8.47
CA THR A 157 1.60 -6.41 -7.69
C THR A 157 2.74 -5.51 -7.20
N GLY A 158 3.32 -5.88 -6.07
CA GLY A 158 4.44 -5.16 -5.46
C GLY A 158 5.48 -6.13 -4.96
N LYS A 159 6.76 -5.78 -5.13
CA LYS A 159 7.89 -6.54 -4.61
C LYS A 159 8.88 -5.61 -3.92
N TRP A 160 9.27 -5.95 -2.69
CA TRP A 160 10.33 -5.25 -1.98
C TRP A 160 11.69 -5.58 -2.62
N LEU A 161 12.49 -4.55 -2.87
CA LEU A 161 13.80 -4.66 -3.51
C LEU A 161 14.94 -4.48 -2.50
N SER A 162 14.88 -3.43 -1.68
CA SER A 162 15.98 -3.07 -0.77
C SER A 162 15.50 -2.14 0.33
N ALA A 163 16.24 -2.09 1.45
CA ALA A 163 15.99 -1.12 2.52
C ALA A 163 16.38 0.30 2.09
N ASP A 164 17.38 0.42 1.22
CA ASP A 164 17.85 1.69 0.64
C ASP A 164 17.00 2.07 -0.58
N CYS A 165 16.54 3.32 -0.62
CA CYS A 165 15.78 3.89 -1.72
C CYS A 165 16.65 4.51 -2.82
N GLY A 166 17.96 4.66 -2.59
CA GLY A 166 18.89 5.31 -3.50
C GLY A 166 18.40 6.72 -3.90
N GLY A 167 18.43 7.01 -5.20
CA GLY A 167 17.95 8.28 -5.75
C GLY A 167 16.43 8.37 -6.01
N THR A 168 15.65 7.36 -5.60
CA THR A 168 14.19 7.34 -5.84
C THR A 168 13.52 8.27 -4.84
N LYS A 169 12.92 9.36 -5.33
CA LYS A 169 12.19 10.31 -4.47
C LYS A 169 11.05 9.56 -3.75
N PRO A 170 10.83 9.81 -2.44
CA PRO A 170 9.71 9.22 -1.69
C PRO A 170 8.39 9.43 -2.41
N PHE A 171 7.54 8.40 -2.39
CA PHE A 171 6.17 8.56 -2.88
C PHE A 171 5.43 9.51 -1.93
N THR A 172 5.20 10.74 -2.39
CA THR A 172 4.44 11.73 -1.63
C THR A 172 2.96 11.38 -1.71
N MET A 173 2.37 10.95 -0.59
CA MET A 173 0.91 10.95 -0.47
C MET A 173 0.40 12.39 -0.56
N PRO A 174 -0.69 12.68 -1.29
CA PRO A 174 -1.29 14.00 -1.26
C PRO A 174 -1.67 14.36 0.20
N PRO A 175 -1.49 15.62 0.61
CA PRO A 175 -1.83 16.04 1.97
C PRO A 175 -3.32 15.80 2.22
N LYS A 176 -3.65 15.27 3.40
CA LYS A 176 -5.03 15.19 3.87
C LYS A 176 -5.61 16.60 3.88
N LYS A 177 -6.67 16.85 3.11
CA LYS A 177 -7.52 18.04 3.27
C LYS A 177 -8.58 17.75 4.31
#